data_AF-A0A3S0DVL3-F1
#
_entry.id   AF-A0A3S0DVL3-F1
#
_cell.length_a   1.000
_cell.length_b   1.000
_cell.length_c   1.000
_cell.angle_alpha   90.00
_cell.angle_beta   90.00
_cell.angle_gamma   90.00
#
_symmetry.space_group_name_H-M   'P 1'
#
loop_
_entity.id
_entity.type
_entity.pdbx_description
1 polymer ?
#
loop_
_entity_poly.entity_id
_entity_poly.type
_entity_poly.pdbx_seq_one_letter_code
_entity_poly.pdbx_strand_id
1 'polypeptide(L)'
;MPAETHQFIEDLDVDKVLDLLVILVGVDAEPSDDPGGIDLGPLGLDDDGAVLHLWDAVAEEYGERSVGELDLDDEPPATLGELAELFHLALRGDREPGPPQDGGAAPRQQR
;
A
#
# COMPACT_ATOMS: atom_id res chain seq x y z
N MET A 1 31.58 1.02 -19.85
CA MET A 1 30.90 1.28 -18.58
C MET A 1 29.71 0.32 -18.54
N PRO A 2 29.73 -0.80 -17.79
CA PRO A 2 28.50 -1.55 -17.59
C PRO A 2 27.70 -0.81 -16.51
N ALA A 3 26.65 -0.11 -16.92
CA ALA A 3 25.61 0.32 -15.99
C ALA A 3 24.68 -0.88 -15.80
N GLU A 4 25.08 -1.80 -14.93
CA GLU A 4 24.22 -2.88 -14.46
C GLU A 4 24.19 -2.79 -12.94
N THR A 5 23.18 -2.11 -12.45
CA THR A 5 22.68 -2.27 -11.09
C THR A 5 21.16 -2.28 -11.22
N HIS A 6 20.64 -3.25 -11.98
CA HIS A 6 19.30 -3.78 -11.70
C HIS A 6 19.43 -4.64 -10.44
N GLN A 7 19.71 -4.00 -9.30
CA GLN A 7 19.66 -4.69 -8.04
C GLN A 7 18.18 -4.96 -7.75
N PHE A 8 17.89 -6.25 -7.78
CA PHE A 8 16.85 -6.97 -7.10
C PHE A 8 15.52 -6.22 -6.95
N ILE A 9 14.50 -6.71 -7.66
CA ILE A 9 13.18 -6.82 -7.04
C ILE A 9 13.43 -7.66 -5.79
N GLU A 10 13.80 -7.03 -4.68
CA GLU A 10 13.57 -7.66 -3.39
C GLU A 10 12.08 -7.91 -3.33
N ASP A 11 11.69 -9.12 -2.96
CA ASP A 11 10.32 -9.44 -2.59
C ASP A 11 9.90 -8.38 -1.57
N LEU A 12 8.99 -7.51 -1.99
CA LEU A 12 8.37 -6.55 -1.10
C LEU A 12 7.35 -7.36 -0.31
N ASP A 13 7.64 -7.57 0.97
CA ASP A 13 6.78 -8.28 1.90
C ASP A 13 6.10 -7.30 2.85
N VAL A 14 4.97 -7.69 3.41
CA VAL A 14 4.22 -6.90 4.40
C VAL A 14 5.09 -6.54 5.60
N ASP A 15 5.95 -7.47 6.06
CA ASP A 15 6.87 -7.22 7.18
C ASP A 15 7.84 -6.06 6.92
N LYS A 16 8.29 -5.87 5.67
CA LYS A 16 9.18 -4.75 5.31
C LYS A 16 8.46 -3.42 5.31
N VAL A 17 7.20 -3.42 4.88
CA VAL A 17 6.34 -2.23 4.94
C VAL A 17 6.05 -1.89 6.39
N LEU A 18 5.72 -2.89 7.21
CA LEU A 18 5.46 -2.72 8.65
C LEU A 18 6.68 -2.15 9.39
N ASP A 19 7.89 -2.67 9.13
CA ASP A 19 9.14 -2.15 9.70
C ASP A 19 9.33 -0.66 9.35
N LEU A 20 9.08 -0.27 8.09
CA LEU A 20 9.11 1.13 7.68
C LEU A 20 8.05 1.97 8.41
N LEU A 21 6.82 1.47 8.56
CA LEU A 21 5.76 2.17 9.27
C LEU A 21 6.13 2.43 10.74
N VAL A 22 6.72 1.45 11.42
CA VAL A 22 7.20 1.61 12.81
C VAL A 22 8.23 2.76 12.90
N ILE A 23 9.13 2.84 11.92
CA ILE A 23 10.14 3.91 11.84
C ILE A 23 9.50 5.27 11.58
N LEU A 24 8.60 5.38 10.60
CA LEU A 24 7.99 6.64 10.20
C LEU A 24 7.05 7.21 11.26
N VAL A 25 6.28 6.33 11.92
CA VAL A 25 5.38 6.71 13.01
C VAL A 25 6.15 6.94 14.32
N GLY A 26 7.35 6.37 14.44
CA GLY A 26 8.21 6.52 15.61
C GLY A 26 7.72 5.72 16.81
N VAL A 27 7.18 4.52 16.57
CA VAL A 27 6.73 3.66 17.66
C VAL A 27 7.93 2.93 18.28
N ASP A 28 8.08 3.06 19.59
CA ASP A 28 9.09 2.34 20.38
C ASP A 28 8.54 0.94 20.69
N ALA A 29 8.51 0.06 19.68
CA ALA A 29 8.18 -1.35 19.86
C ALA A 29 9.42 -2.09 20.33
N GLU A 30 9.34 -2.76 21.49
CA GLU A 30 10.40 -3.67 21.91
C GLU A 30 10.53 -4.81 20.89
N PRO A 31 11.71 -5.42 20.70
CA PRO A 31 11.93 -6.48 19.71
C PRO A 31 11.10 -7.77 19.97
N SER A 32 10.41 -7.85 21.11
CA SER A 32 9.47 -8.92 21.45
C SER A 32 7.99 -8.55 21.28
N ASP A 33 7.68 -7.29 21.03
CA ASP A 33 6.33 -6.84 20.71
C ASP A 33 5.99 -7.19 19.27
N ASP A 34 4.72 -7.46 19.03
CA ASP A 34 4.17 -7.59 17.69
C ASP A 34 3.74 -6.18 17.23
N PRO A 35 4.53 -5.49 16.37
CA PRO A 35 4.17 -4.14 15.95
C PRO A 35 2.90 -4.10 15.10
N GLY A 36 2.52 -5.24 14.50
CA GLY A 36 1.31 -5.37 13.70
C GLY A 36 0.04 -5.11 14.52
N GLY A 37 0.01 -5.48 15.80
CA GLY A 37 -1.13 -5.28 16.69
C GLY A 37 -1.30 -3.87 17.28
N ILE A 38 -0.46 -2.90 16.90
CA ILE A 38 -0.56 -1.53 17.44
C ILE A 38 -1.77 -0.81 16.83
N ASP A 39 -2.67 -0.32 17.69
CA ASP A 39 -3.86 0.45 17.30
C ASP A 39 -3.50 1.79 16.62
N LEU A 40 -4.19 2.13 15.53
CA LEU A 40 -3.97 3.37 14.78
C LEU A 40 -4.54 4.63 15.46
N GLY A 41 -5.63 4.49 16.20
CA GLY A 41 -6.30 5.64 16.85
C GLY A 41 -5.39 6.42 17.80
N PRO A 42 -4.66 5.78 18.74
CA PRO A 42 -3.68 6.47 19.59
C PRO A 42 -2.54 7.15 18.82
N LEU A 43 -2.27 6.70 17.59
CA LEU A 43 -1.24 7.26 16.70
C LEU A 43 -1.78 8.41 15.83
N GLY A 44 -3.10 8.68 15.87
CA GLY A 44 -3.76 9.66 15.01
C GLY A 44 -3.81 9.23 13.54
N LEU A 45 -3.79 7.91 13.28
CA LEU A 45 -3.85 7.30 11.96
C LEU A 45 -5.25 6.71 11.66
N ASP A 46 -6.28 7.13 12.38
CA ASP A 46 -7.69 6.77 12.16
C ASP A 46 -8.42 7.69 11.15
N ASP A 47 -7.70 8.64 10.55
CA ASP A 47 -8.20 9.58 9.54
C ASP A 47 -7.52 9.36 8.19
N ASP A 48 -8.32 9.34 7.12
CA ASP A 48 -7.85 9.12 5.74
C ASP A 48 -6.76 10.11 5.33
N GLY A 49 -6.84 11.37 5.77
CA GLY A 49 -5.83 12.38 5.49
C GLY A 49 -4.48 12.05 6.12
N ALA A 50 -4.48 11.56 7.36
CA ALA A 50 -3.27 11.11 8.04
C ALA A 50 -2.67 9.87 7.35
N VAL A 51 -3.52 8.92 6.94
CA VAL A 51 -3.10 7.73 6.17
C VAL A 51 -2.50 8.13 4.83
N LEU A 52 -3.13 9.06 4.09
CA LEU A 52 -2.63 9.54 2.81
C LEU A 52 -1.30 10.29 2.93
N HIS A 53 -1.10 11.06 4.01
CA HIS A 53 0.18 11.70 4.29
C HIS A 53 1.29 10.68 4.58
N LEU A 54 0.97 9.62 5.33
CA LEU A 54 1.91 8.54 5.60
C LEU A 54 2.20 7.73 4.33
N TRP A 55 1.20 7.51 3.48
CA TRP A 55 1.36 6.88 2.17
C TRP A 55 2.31 7.66 1.27
N ASP A 56 2.24 8.99 1.24
CA ASP A 56 3.18 9.82 0.47
C ASP A 56 4.63 9.54 0.90
N ALA A 57 4.91 9.53 2.21
CA ALA A 57 6.23 9.22 2.74
C ALA A 57 6.69 7.79 2.42
N VAL A 58 5.79 6.80 2.52
CA VAL A 58 6.10 5.41 2.15
C VAL A 58 6.38 5.29 0.66
N ALA A 59 5.56 5.92 -0.18
CA ALA A 59 5.73 5.91 -1.63
C ALA A 59 7.03 6.60 -2.07
N GLU A 60 7.47 7.65 -1.38
CA GLU A 60 8.78 8.28 -1.58
C GLU A 60 9.94 7.31 -1.32
N GLU A 61 9.88 6.53 -0.23
CA GLU A 61 10.92 5.56 0.12
C GLU A 61 11.02 4.40 -0.89
N TYR A 62 9.89 4.00 -1.49
CA TYR A 62 9.85 2.97 -2.55
C TYR A 62 9.89 3.56 -3.98
N GLY A 63 10.16 4.86 -4.11
CA GLY A 63 9.90 5.78 -5.22
C GLY A 63 10.52 5.53 -6.61
N GLU A 64 10.77 4.30 -7.05
CA GLU A 64 11.18 4.02 -8.45
C GLU A 64 10.46 2.82 -9.12
N ARG A 65 9.57 2.10 -8.42
CA ARG A 65 8.88 0.91 -8.95
C ARG A 65 7.37 0.99 -8.70
N SER A 66 6.66 1.65 -9.61
CA SER A 66 5.19 1.63 -9.77
C SER A 66 4.36 1.99 -8.53
N VAL A 67 3.93 3.25 -8.43
CA VAL A 67 2.97 3.70 -7.40
C VAL A 67 1.54 3.49 -7.92
N GLY A 68 0.81 2.53 -7.34
CA GLY A 68 -0.64 2.43 -7.49
C GLY A 68 -1.36 3.54 -6.72
N GLU A 69 -2.64 3.76 -7.03
CA GLU A 69 -3.50 4.61 -6.19
C GLU A 69 -3.84 3.85 -4.90
N LEU A 70 -3.70 4.50 -3.75
CA LEU A 70 -4.16 3.94 -2.47
C LEU A 70 -5.69 3.96 -2.46
N ASP A 71 -6.28 2.76 -2.41
CA ASP A 71 -7.74 2.59 -2.36
C ASP A 71 -8.16 2.53 -0.88
N LEU A 72 -8.95 3.51 -0.44
CA LEU A 72 -9.44 3.65 0.94
C LEU A 72 -10.95 3.44 1.03
N ASP A 73 -11.60 2.97 -0.03
CA ASP A 73 -13.07 2.79 -0.07
C ASP A 73 -13.54 1.55 0.71
N ASP A 74 -12.62 0.65 1.10
CA ASP A 74 -12.86 -0.56 1.89
C ASP A 74 -12.92 -0.30 3.42
N GLU A 75 -12.99 -1.36 4.22
CA GLU A 75 -12.95 -1.25 5.69
C GLU A 75 -11.63 -0.61 6.15
N PRO A 76 -11.67 0.47 6.95
CA PRO A 76 -10.46 1.18 7.36
C PRO A 76 -9.60 0.29 8.26
N PRO A 77 -8.27 0.31 8.09
CA PRO A 77 -7.38 -0.48 8.95
C PRO A 77 -7.50 -0.01 10.41
N ALA A 78 -7.53 -0.95 11.35
CA ALA A 78 -7.56 -0.64 12.78
C ALA A 78 -6.16 -0.64 13.40
N THR A 79 -5.23 -1.37 12.78
CA THR A 79 -3.88 -1.64 13.29
C THR A 79 -2.78 -1.35 12.27
N LEU A 80 -1.54 -1.20 12.75
CA LEU A 80 -0.37 -1.04 11.87
C LEU A 80 -0.17 -2.22 10.91
N GLY A 81 -0.53 -3.45 11.33
CA GLY A 81 -0.46 -4.64 10.48
C GLY A 81 -1.40 -4.54 9.28
N GLU A 82 -2.67 -4.21 9.53
CA GLU A 82 -3.66 -4.02 8.46
C GLU A 82 -3.28 -2.86 7.54
N LEU A 83 -2.71 -1.79 8.10
CA LEU A 83 -2.20 -0.67 7.31
C LEU A 83 -1.01 -1.08 6.44
N ALA A 84 -0.12 -1.93 6.95
CA ALA A 84 1.00 -2.47 6.18
C ALA A 84 0.53 -3.36 5.02
N GLU A 85 -0.50 -4.18 5.24
CA GLU A 85 -1.12 -5.00 4.18
C GLU A 85 -1.74 -4.12 3.08
N LEU A 86 -2.44 -3.06 3.47
CA LEU A 86 -3.03 -2.09 2.55
C LEU A 86 -1.95 -1.42 1.68
N PHE A 87 -0.89 -0.92 2.31
CA PHE A 87 0.21 -0.26 1.61
C PHE A 87 0.99 -1.23 0.72
N HIS A 88 1.20 -2.46 1.19
CA HIS A 88 1.81 -3.53 0.40
C HIS A 88 1.02 -3.80 -0.89
N LEU A 89 -0.31 -3.91 -0.78
CA LEU A 89 -1.19 -4.12 -1.93
C LEU A 89 -1.08 -2.97 -2.94
N ALA A 90 -1.10 -1.72 -2.45
CA ALA A 90 -0.97 -0.52 -3.27
C ALA A 90 0.40 -0.44 -3.97
N LEU A 91 1.49 -0.80 -3.28
CA LEU A 91 2.85 -0.85 -3.83
C LEU A 91 3.03 -1.96 -4.87
N ARG A 92 2.31 -3.07 -4.74
CA ARG A 92 2.33 -4.15 -5.74
C ARG A 92 1.64 -3.77 -7.04
N GLY A 93 0.70 -2.82 -6.99
CA GLY A 93 -0.11 -2.40 -8.14
C GLY A 93 -1.11 -3.45 -8.61
N ASP A 94 -1.38 -4.48 -7.79
CA ASP A 94 -2.38 -5.53 -8.03
C ASP A 94 -3.78 -4.96 -7.71
N ARG A 95 -4.25 -3.98 -8.49
CA ARG A 95 -5.69 -3.72 -8.55
C ARG A 95 -6.29 -4.85 -9.36
N GLU A 96 -7.20 -5.64 -8.79
CA GLU A 96 -8.05 -6.53 -9.59
C GLU A 96 -8.64 -5.67 -10.71
N PRO A 97 -8.47 -6.01 -12.01
CA PRO A 97 -9.12 -5.27 -13.06
C PRO A 97 -10.61 -5.35 -12.78
N GLY A 98 -11.20 -4.25 -12.33
CA GLY A 98 -12.64 -4.16 -12.07
C GLY A 98 -13.40 -4.78 -13.24
N PRO A 99 -14.54 -5.45 -12.98
CA PRO A 99 -15.19 -6.34 -13.94
C PRO A 99 -15.25 -5.66 -15.30
N PRO A 100 -14.91 -6.37 -16.40
CA PRO A 100 -14.92 -5.79 -17.73
C PRO A 100 -16.28 -5.13 -17.89
N GLN A 101 -16.25 -3.80 -18.02
CA GLN A 101 -17.44 -3.02 -18.29
C GLN A 101 -17.98 -3.62 -19.58
N ASP A 102 -19.04 -4.42 -19.44
CA ASP A 102 -19.58 -5.24 -20.51
C ASP A 102 -19.76 -4.31 -21.69
N GLY A 103 -18.89 -4.51 -22.69
CA GLY A 103 -18.93 -3.79 -23.94
C GLY A 103 -20.26 -4.14 -24.55
N GLY A 104 -21.25 -3.27 -24.30
CA GLY A 104 -22.62 -3.42 -24.73
C GLY A 104 -22.61 -3.89 -26.17
N ALA A 105 -23.02 -5.13 -26.35
CA ALA A 105 -22.96 -5.83 -27.62
C ALA A 105 -23.59 -4.97 -28.73
N ALA A 106 -22.79 -4.56 -29.71
CA ALA A 106 -23.29 -4.40 -31.07
C ALA A 106 -23.91 -5.75 -31.47
N PRO A 107 -25.07 -5.83 -32.17
CA PRO A 107 -25.19 -5.24 -33.50
C PRO A 107 -26.63 -4.85 -33.93
N ARG A 108 -26.76 -3.92 -34.90
CA ARG A 108 -27.54 -4.22 -36.13
C ARG A 108 -27.52 -3.05 -37.11
N GLN A 109 -27.04 -3.36 -38.30
CA GLN A 109 -27.35 -2.67 -39.55
C GLN A 109 -28.86 -2.55 -39.74
N GLN A 110 -29.35 -1.37 -40.11
CA GLN A 110 -30.47 -1.14 -41.05
C GLN A 110 -30.22 0.24 -41.67
N ARG A 111 -29.62 0.28 -42.86
CA ARG A 111 -30.24 0.46 -44.19
C ARG A 111 -30.82 1.85 -44.44
#